data_AF-A0A7K6REY0-F1
#
_entry.id   AF-A0A7K6REY0-F1
#
_cell.length_a   1.000
_cell.length_b   1.000
_cell.length_c   1.000
_cell.angle_alpha   90.00
_cell.angle_beta   90.00
_cell.angle_gamma   90.00
#
_symmetry.space_group_name_H-M   'P 1'
#
loop_
_entity.id
_entity.type
_entity.pdbx_description
1 polymer ?
#
loop_
_entity_poly.entity_id
_entity_poly.type
_entity_poly.pdbx_seq_one_letter_code
_entity_poly.pdbx_strand_id
1 'polypeptide(L)'
;VSEQVLEQVLRELQPLCIAEQQFIEKFFQLSQDPADLQVLEVSMRSMSPPVPLSCPPPSLIPASGEEPTARLLSETFGCLEPELRGFLDVCNKVHPLGCLQVLVTLNDSVFEMWGSSSALPSSFLNTVLGNMLLLAKSSFNKSIGTLCKEIKEAKMPSKLKGGILPSVSRFEEFVNFSEEVFRTARWRGELNKAHLRLVDSVFSSINSLSSANLKVNTDMVMMENFHHVHCFLCQKEIHCLEGKKREAKQRYSEHMEKYVIKYLGQPLEKLNHFFEGVRGRVAQGVKEEEVSFQLAYSKQELRKVIDKYPGKEVKRALETLYRKIHKYLSPEENLLPVVWHAMEQEFMRQYQEFEDLIQRCYAGSGIAMDFTMEDLLSYFNSITLSN
;
A
#
# COMPACT_ATOMS: atom_id res chain seq x y z
N VAL A 1 24.60 -11.49 1.46
CA VAL A 1 25.10 -12.88 1.68
C VAL A 1 24.16 -13.89 1.05
N SER A 2 22.90 -14.03 1.47
CA SER A 2 21.98 -15.03 0.91
C SER A 2 21.74 -14.90 -0.60
N GLU A 3 21.60 -13.67 -1.11
CA GLU A 3 21.46 -13.37 -2.55
C GLU A 3 22.67 -13.84 -3.38
N GLN A 4 23.88 -13.39 -3.00
CA GLN A 4 25.13 -13.77 -3.69
C GLN A 4 25.39 -15.28 -3.64
N VAL A 5 25.05 -15.96 -2.54
CA VAL A 5 25.21 -17.41 -2.43
C VAL A 5 24.20 -18.14 -3.32
N LEU A 6 22.95 -17.69 -3.37
CA LEU A 6 21.94 -18.29 -4.25
C LEU A 6 22.31 -18.12 -5.73
N GLU A 7 22.74 -16.92 -6.13
CA GLU A 7 23.21 -16.65 -7.49
C GLU A 7 24.39 -17.55 -7.87
N GLN A 8 25.38 -17.69 -6.98
CA GLN A 8 26.53 -18.56 -7.19
C GLN A 8 26.12 -20.04 -7.32
N VAL A 9 25.23 -20.53 -6.46
CA VAL A 9 24.72 -21.90 -6.52
C VAL A 9 24.02 -22.16 -7.87
N LEU A 10 23.15 -21.24 -8.31
CA LEU A 10 22.44 -21.39 -9.58
C LEU A 10 23.41 -21.37 -10.78
N ARG A 11 24.43 -20.51 -10.73
CA ARG A 11 25.46 -20.38 -11.77
C ARG A 11 26.30 -21.64 -11.94
N GLU A 12 26.65 -22.31 -10.84
CA GLU A 12 27.46 -23.54 -10.86
C GLU A 12 26.61 -24.79 -11.22
N LEU A 13 25.33 -24.82 -10.84
CA LEU A 13 24.43 -25.94 -11.16
C LEU A 13 24.10 -26.01 -12.65
N GLN A 14 23.95 -24.85 -13.30
CA GLN A 14 23.58 -24.76 -14.71
C GLN A 14 24.49 -25.57 -15.66
N PRO A 15 25.82 -25.35 -15.71
CA PRO A 15 26.69 -26.07 -16.64
C PRO A 15 26.73 -27.58 -16.35
N LEU A 16 26.60 -27.99 -15.08
CA LEU A 16 26.62 -29.40 -14.68
C LEU A 16 25.38 -30.14 -15.21
N CYS A 17 24.18 -29.60 -14.99
CA CYS A 17 22.95 -30.22 -15.46
C CYS A 17 22.88 -30.24 -17.00
N ILE A 18 23.37 -29.19 -17.68
CA ILE A 18 23.39 -29.14 -19.14
C ILE A 18 24.38 -30.17 -19.71
N ALA A 19 25.57 -30.28 -19.13
CA ALA A 19 26.57 -31.25 -19.58
C ALA A 19 26.08 -32.69 -19.42
N GLU A 20 25.43 -33.02 -18.30
CA GLU A 20 24.88 -34.35 -18.06
C GLU A 20 23.70 -34.66 -19.00
N GLN A 21 22.83 -33.67 -19.24
CA GLN A 21 21.73 -33.83 -20.21
C GLN A 21 22.27 -34.14 -21.61
N GLN A 22 23.26 -33.38 -22.08
CA GLN A 22 23.91 -33.61 -23.37
C GLN A 22 24.62 -34.97 -23.44
N PHE A 23 25.23 -35.41 -22.32
CA PHE A 23 25.85 -36.72 -22.23
C PHE A 23 24.82 -37.84 -22.39
N ILE A 24 23.69 -37.79 -21.66
CA ILE A 24 22.62 -38.80 -21.71
C ILE A 24 22.00 -38.85 -23.12
N GLU A 25 21.65 -37.70 -23.69
CA GLU A 25 21.09 -37.60 -25.05
C GLU A 25 22.03 -38.25 -26.08
N LYS A 26 23.34 -37.95 -26.00
CA LYS A 26 24.36 -38.47 -26.91
C LYS A 26 24.68 -39.96 -26.68
N PHE A 27 24.82 -40.39 -25.43
CA PHE A 27 25.20 -41.75 -25.06
C PHE A 27 24.12 -42.76 -25.42
N PHE A 28 22.86 -42.41 -25.18
CA PHE A 28 21.71 -43.27 -25.46
C PHE A 28 21.07 -43.03 -26.84
N GLN A 29 21.63 -42.11 -27.65
CA GLN A 29 21.12 -41.74 -28.98
C GLN A 29 19.63 -41.32 -28.99
N LEU A 30 19.18 -40.70 -27.89
CA LEU A 30 17.76 -40.36 -27.69
C LEU A 30 17.28 -39.23 -28.60
N SER A 31 18.20 -38.54 -29.27
CA SER A 31 17.95 -37.42 -30.18
C SER A 31 17.95 -37.79 -31.67
N GLN A 32 18.03 -39.08 -32.03
CA GLN A 32 18.09 -39.51 -33.44
C GLN A 32 16.70 -39.62 -34.09
N ASP A 33 16.58 -39.05 -35.29
CA ASP A 33 15.44 -39.21 -36.21
C ASP A 33 15.36 -40.70 -36.64
N PRO A 34 14.18 -41.36 -36.74
CA PRO A 34 14.05 -42.79 -36.99
C PRO A 34 14.60 -43.25 -38.37
N ALA A 35 15.12 -42.34 -39.19
CA ALA A 35 15.85 -42.63 -40.40
C ALA A 35 17.28 -43.16 -40.14
N ASP A 36 17.94 -42.74 -39.06
CA ASP A 36 19.34 -43.13 -38.75
C ASP A 36 19.44 -44.52 -38.09
N LEU A 37 18.40 -44.93 -37.35
CA LEU A 37 18.32 -46.26 -36.73
C LEU A 37 18.23 -47.40 -37.76
N GLN A 38 17.68 -47.14 -38.95
CA GLN A 38 17.61 -48.14 -40.03
C GLN A 38 18.98 -48.42 -40.65
N VAL A 39 19.91 -47.46 -40.63
CA VAL A 39 21.24 -47.62 -41.22
C VAL A 39 22.13 -48.50 -40.32
N LEU A 40 21.98 -48.39 -38.99
CA LEU A 40 22.76 -49.18 -38.04
C LEU A 40 22.33 -50.65 -37.99
N GLU A 41 21.03 -50.95 -38.06
CA GLU A 41 20.53 -52.34 -38.14
C GLU A 41 20.94 -53.05 -39.44
N VAL A 42 20.98 -52.33 -40.57
CA VAL A 42 21.39 -52.90 -41.86
C VAL A 42 22.89 -53.22 -41.89
N SER A 43 23.71 -52.45 -41.17
CA SER A 43 25.17 -52.68 -41.11
C SER A 43 25.53 -53.93 -40.28
N MET A 44 24.83 -54.20 -39.17
CA MET A 44 25.08 -55.40 -38.34
C MET A 44 24.56 -56.71 -38.96
N ARG A 45 23.53 -56.66 -39.82
CA ARG A 45 23.00 -57.86 -40.49
C ARG A 45 23.89 -58.41 -41.60
N SER A 46 24.96 -57.71 -41.99
CA SER A 46 25.82 -58.11 -43.11
C SER A 46 26.93 -59.12 -42.76
N MET A 47 27.09 -59.56 -41.50
CA MET A 47 28.31 -60.28 -41.06
C MET A 47 28.10 -61.63 -40.34
N SER A 48 27.01 -62.37 -40.55
CA SER A 48 26.95 -63.78 -40.08
C SER A 48 25.82 -64.63 -40.69
N PRO A 49 26.02 -65.95 -40.93
CA PRO A 49 25.02 -66.87 -41.48
C PRO A 49 23.97 -67.33 -40.43
N PRO A 50 22.81 -67.89 -40.84
CA PRO A 50 21.64 -68.01 -39.99
C PRO A 50 21.68 -69.24 -39.08
N VAL A 51 21.50 -69.03 -37.77
CA VAL A 51 21.13 -70.07 -36.80
C VAL A 51 19.82 -69.64 -36.13
N PRO A 52 18.76 -70.47 -36.09
CA PRO A 52 17.52 -70.10 -35.43
C PRO A 52 17.56 -70.57 -33.97
N LEU A 53 17.68 -69.67 -33.00
CA LEU A 53 17.31 -69.97 -31.61
C LEU A 53 16.84 -68.70 -30.88
N SER A 54 15.65 -68.84 -30.32
CA SER A 54 14.77 -67.86 -29.70
C SER A 54 15.43 -67.03 -28.59
N CYS A 55 15.39 -65.70 -28.72
CA CYS A 55 15.37 -64.75 -27.62
C CYS A 55 14.35 -63.65 -27.97
N PRO A 56 13.41 -63.31 -27.08
CA PRO A 56 12.49 -62.20 -27.35
C PRO A 56 13.30 -60.89 -27.42
N PRO A 57 12.94 -59.94 -28.31
CA PRO A 57 13.58 -58.63 -28.34
C PRO A 57 13.36 -57.92 -27.00
N PRO A 58 14.31 -57.10 -26.52
CA PRO A 58 14.06 -56.23 -25.38
C PRO A 58 12.85 -55.37 -25.75
N SER A 59 11.80 -55.48 -24.94
CA SER A 59 10.56 -54.74 -25.08
C SER A 59 10.87 -53.25 -25.27
N LEU A 60 10.53 -52.73 -26.45
CA LEU A 60 10.42 -51.30 -26.71
C LEU A 60 9.59 -50.69 -25.58
N ILE A 61 10.22 -49.87 -24.75
CA ILE A 61 9.55 -49.09 -23.72
C ILE A 61 8.51 -48.24 -24.46
N PRO A 62 7.21 -48.35 -24.13
CA PRO A 62 6.20 -47.57 -24.80
C PRO A 62 6.45 -46.09 -24.51
N ALA A 63 6.38 -45.26 -25.56
CA ALA A 63 6.46 -43.82 -25.50
C ALA A 63 5.29 -43.26 -24.66
N SER A 64 5.45 -43.24 -23.34
CA SER A 64 4.55 -42.59 -22.40
C SER A 64 5.15 -41.24 -22.00
N GLY A 65 4.71 -40.18 -22.66
CA GLY A 65 4.56 -38.80 -22.15
C GLY A 65 5.76 -38.01 -21.59
N GLU A 66 6.84 -38.65 -21.16
CA GLU A 66 8.03 -38.02 -20.60
C GLU A 66 9.24 -38.42 -21.44
N GLU A 67 10.02 -37.43 -21.87
CA GLU A 67 11.25 -37.66 -22.61
C GLU A 67 12.17 -38.58 -21.78
N PRO A 68 12.65 -39.72 -22.31
CA PRO A 68 13.45 -40.69 -21.55
C PRO A 68 14.68 -40.06 -20.87
N THR A 69 15.23 -39.00 -21.47
CA THR A 69 16.27 -38.14 -20.94
C THR A 69 15.89 -37.50 -19.59
N ALA A 70 14.68 -36.95 -19.47
CA ALA A 70 14.22 -36.26 -18.26
C ALA A 70 14.08 -37.22 -17.07
N ARG A 71 13.66 -38.46 -17.31
CA ARG A 71 13.56 -39.50 -16.26
C ARG A 71 14.93 -39.90 -15.72
N LEU A 72 15.90 -40.14 -16.61
CA LEU A 72 17.29 -40.48 -16.23
C LEU A 72 17.96 -39.34 -15.45
N LEU A 73 17.74 -38.08 -15.88
CA LEU A 73 18.20 -36.91 -15.15
C LEU A 73 17.52 -36.77 -13.78
N SER A 74 16.23 -37.10 -13.68
CA SER A 74 15.50 -37.07 -12.41
C SER A 74 15.99 -38.14 -11.43
N GLU A 75 16.42 -39.30 -11.91
CA GLU A 75 17.05 -40.32 -11.07
C GLU A 75 18.46 -39.90 -10.63
N THR A 76 19.25 -39.33 -11.56
CA THR A 76 20.65 -38.94 -11.31
C THR A 76 20.73 -37.71 -10.39
N PHE A 77 19.85 -36.73 -10.60
CA PHE A 77 19.76 -35.49 -9.82
C PHE A 77 18.54 -35.45 -8.90
N GLY A 78 18.05 -36.61 -8.45
CA GLY A 78 16.84 -36.68 -7.62
C GLY A 78 16.91 -35.92 -6.30
N CYS A 79 18.11 -35.64 -5.79
CA CYS A 79 18.33 -34.80 -4.61
C CYS A 79 18.32 -33.29 -4.89
N LEU A 80 18.43 -32.86 -6.16
CA LEU A 80 18.62 -31.45 -6.49
C LEU A 80 17.44 -30.58 -6.05
N GLU A 81 16.22 -30.98 -6.41
CA GLU A 81 14.99 -30.27 -6.04
C GLU A 81 14.78 -30.18 -4.51
N PRO A 82 14.86 -31.27 -3.71
CA PRO A 82 14.68 -31.17 -2.27
C PRO A 82 15.79 -30.37 -1.57
N GLU A 83 17.05 -30.48 -2.00
CA GLU A 83 18.15 -29.71 -1.41
C GLU A 83 18.04 -28.22 -1.74
N LEU A 84 17.70 -27.86 -2.99
CA LEU A 84 17.44 -26.47 -3.36
C LEU A 84 16.27 -25.89 -2.57
N ARG A 85 15.18 -26.65 -2.40
CA ARG A 85 14.07 -26.23 -1.56
C ARG A 85 14.49 -25.98 -0.12
N GLY A 86 15.26 -26.88 0.47
CA GLY A 86 15.81 -26.71 1.82
C GLY A 86 16.68 -25.46 1.94
N PHE A 87 17.51 -25.19 0.94
CA PHE A 87 18.33 -23.99 0.87
C PHE A 87 17.50 -22.71 0.76
N LEU A 88 16.47 -22.68 -0.09
CA LEU A 88 15.55 -21.54 -0.20
C LEU A 88 14.82 -21.28 1.12
N ASP A 89 14.41 -22.32 1.84
CA ASP A 89 13.79 -22.19 3.15
C ASP A 89 14.75 -21.58 4.20
N VAL A 90 16.04 -21.90 4.12
CA VAL A 90 17.06 -21.24 4.96
C VAL A 90 17.19 -19.77 4.58
N CYS A 91 17.34 -19.44 3.29
CA CYS A 91 17.43 -18.07 2.80
C CYS A 91 16.23 -17.21 3.22
N ASN A 92 15.02 -17.78 3.15
CA ASN A 92 13.79 -17.12 3.59
C ASN A 92 13.76 -16.81 5.09
N LYS A 93 14.46 -17.59 5.93
CA LYS A 93 14.49 -17.41 7.39
C LYS A 93 15.54 -16.42 7.89
N VAL A 94 16.54 -16.08 7.07
CA VAL A 94 17.63 -15.17 7.47
C VAL A 94 17.11 -13.77 7.77
N HIS A 95 16.11 -13.30 7.04
CA HIS A 95 15.53 -11.97 7.20
C HIS A 95 14.00 -12.03 6.98
N PRO A 96 13.18 -11.23 7.70
CA PRO A 96 11.72 -11.22 7.53
C PRO A 96 11.23 -10.98 6.08
N LEU A 97 12.06 -10.29 5.29
CA LEU A 97 11.81 -10.00 3.87
C LEU A 97 12.79 -10.74 2.94
N GLY A 98 13.49 -11.78 3.42
CA GLY A 98 14.45 -12.55 2.63
C GLY A 98 13.84 -13.24 1.42
N CYS A 99 12.55 -13.54 1.46
CA CYS A 99 11.82 -14.10 0.31
C CYS A 99 11.75 -13.16 -0.90
N LEU A 100 11.92 -11.84 -0.71
CA LEU A 100 12.00 -10.89 -1.82
C LEU A 100 13.29 -11.09 -2.61
N GLN A 101 14.42 -11.22 -1.91
CA GLN A 101 15.73 -11.45 -2.53
C GLN A 101 15.72 -12.78 -3.28
N VAL A 102 15.25 -13.85 -2.64
CA VAL A 102 15.10 -15.17 -3.28
C VAL A 102 14.26 -15.09 -4.56
N LEU A 103 13.13 -14.38 -4.54
CA LEU A 103 12.25 -14.24 -5.70
C LEU A 103 12.91 -13.47 -6.84
N VAL A 104 13.62 -12.37 -6.55
CA VAL A 104 14.33 -11.57 -7.57
C VAL A 104 15.44 -12.40 -8.19
N THR A 105 16.31 -12.98 -7.37
CA THR A 105 17.45 -13.77 -7.85
C THR A 105 17.00 -14.95 -8.72
N LEU A 106 15.93 -15.67 -8.34
CA LEU A 106 15.39 -16.77 -9.14
C LEU A 106 14.76 -16.29 -10.44
N ASN A 107 13.97 -15.20 -10.42
CA ASN A 107 13.39 -14.65 -11.65
C ASN A 107 14.47 -14.23 -12.64
N ASP A 108 15.50 -13.52 -12.17
CA ASP A 108 16.58 -13.03 -13.03
C ASP A 108 17.42 -14.19 -13.57
N SER A 109 17.74 -15.19 -12.74
CA SER A 109 18.49 -16.39 -13.15
C SER A 109 17.72 -17.22 -14.19
N VAL A 110 16.43 -17.47 -13.96
CA VAL A 110 15.57 -18.19 -14.90
C VAL A 110 15.45 -17.42 -16.22
N PHE A 111 15.36 -16.09 -16.16
CA PHE A 111 15.26 -15.27 -17.36
C PHE A 111 16.55 -15.28 -18.19
N GLU A 112 17.72 -15.10 -17.58
CA GLU A 112 19.02 -15.17 -18.30
C GLU A 112 19.20 -16.55 -18.95
N MET A 113 18.74 -17.60 -18.28
CA MET A 113 18.79 -18.97 -18.76
C MET A 113 17.82 -19.24 -19.92
N TRP A 114 16.60 -18.71 -19.88
CA TRP A 114 15.58 -18.91 -20.93
C TRP A 114 15.72 -17.95 -22.12
N GLY A 115 16.26 -16.75 -21.90
CA GLY A 115 16.46 -15.75 -22.95
C GLY A 115 17.57 -16.09 -23.95
N SER A 116 18.48 -17.01 -23.57
CA SER A 116 19.66 -17.35 -24.38
C SER A 116 19.44 -18.47 -25.40
N SER A 117 18.28 -19.15 -25.39
CA SER A 117 17.98 -20.20 -26.39
C SER A 117 16.49 -20.32 -26.66
N SER A 118 16.05 -19.84 -27.82
CA SER A 118 14.69 -20.08 -28.32
C SER A 118 14.45 -21.52 -28.78
N ALA A 119 15.40 -22.44 -28.58
CA ALA A 119 15.38 -23.78 -29.14
C ALA A 119 16.16 -24.81 -28.29
N LEU A 120 15.89 -24.90 -26.99
CA LEU A 120 16.19 -26.13 -26.25
C LEU A 120 14.86 -26.79 -25.83
N PRO A 121 14.68 -28.10 -26.06
CA PRO A 121 13.56 -28.84 -25.49
C PRO A 121 13.54 -28.64 -23.97
N SER A 122 12.36 -28.72 -23.36
CA SER A 122 12.14 -28.51 -21.92
C SER A 122 13.16 -29.28 -21.06
N SER A 123 14.27 -28.61 -20.70
CA SER A 123 15.36 -29.25 -19.96
C SER A 123 14.91 -29.59 -18.54
N PHE A 124 15.46 -30.68 -18.00
CA PHE A 124 15.23 -31.08 -16.61
C PHE A 124 15.43 -29.91 -15.63
N LEU A 125 16.50 -29.12 -15.85
CA LEU A 125 16.82 -27.97 -15.01
C LEU A 125 15.77 -26.84 -15.13
N ASN A 126 15.20 -26.59 -16.31
CA ASN A 126 14.12 -25.61 -16.48
C ASN A 126 12.87 -26.00 -15.67
N THR A 127 12.55 -27.29 -15.60
CA THR A 127 11.45 -27.81 -14.78
C THR A 127 11.74 -27.59 -13.29
N VAL A 128 12.93 -27.97 -12.82
CA VAL A 128 13.33 -27.79 -11.41
C VAL A 128 13.33 -26.32 -11.01
N LEU A 129 13.93 -25.43 -11.81
CA LEU A 129 13.95 -23.99 -11.54
C LEU A 129 12.55 -23.37 -11.63
N GLY A 130 11.69 -23.85 -12.53
CA GLY A 130 10.27 -23.49 -12.58
C GLY A 130 9.55 -23.82 -11.28
N ASN A 131 9.74 -25.03 -10.75
CA ASN A 131 9.20 -25.45 -9.46
C ASN A 131 9.72 -24.57 -8.31
N MET A 132 11.04 -24.29 -8.28
CA MET A 132 11.64 -23.40 -7.28
C MET A 132 11.09 -21.99 -7.35
N LEU A 133 10.88 -21.44 -8.54
CA LEU A 133 10.29 -20.12 -8.74
C LEU A 133 8.83 -20.07 -8.26
N LEU A 134 8.05 -21.14 -8.48
CA LEU A 134 6.69 -21.25 -7.94
C LEU A 134 6.70 -21.28 -6.41
N LEU A 135 7.62 -22.01 -5.79
CA LEU A 135 7.80 -22.03 -4.33
C LEU A 135 8.20 -20.66 -3.78
N ALA A 136 9.10 -19.95 -4.46
CA ALA A 136 9.50 -18.60 -4.08
C ALA A 136 8.32 -17.62 -4.16
N LYS A 137 7.53 -17.66 -5.25
CA LYS A 137 6.31 -16.85 -5.41
C LYS A 137 5.27 -17.14 -4.32
N SER A 138 5.09 -18.42 -3.98
CA SER A 138 4.18 -18.83 -2.90
C SER A 138 4.66 -18.29 -1.53
N SER A 139 5.96 -18.41 -1.26
CA SER A 139 6.57 -17.91 -0.01
C SER A 139 6.49 -16.38 0.11
N PHE A 140 6.73 -15.67 -0.99
CA PHE A 140 6.52 -14.22 -1.08
C PHE A 140 5.07 -13.85 -0.77
N ASN A 141 4.11 -14.46 -1.48
CA ASN A 141 2.68 -14.16 -1.28
C ASN A 141 2.20 -14.47 0.15
N LYS A 142 2.71 -15.55 0.76
CA LYS A 142 2.46 -15.87 2.17
C LYS A 142 3.00 -14.79 3.10
N SER A 143 4.23 -14.32 2.86
CA SER A 143 4.88 -13.28 3.67
C SER A 143 4.13 -11.95 3.57
N ILE A 144 3.69 -11.54 2.37
CA ILE A 144 2.83 -10.37 2.18
C ILE A 144 1.50 -10.53 2.91
N GLY A 145 0.90 -11.73 2.85
CA GLY A 145 -0.32 -12.04 3.61
C GLY A 145 -0.15 -11.87 5.12
N THR A 146 0.97 -12.34 5.68
CA THR A 146 1.31 -12.16 7.09
C THR A 146 1.49 -10.68 7.44
N LEU A 147 2.24 -9.92 6.65
CA LEU A 147 2.42 -8.47 6.86
C LEU A 147 1.09 -7.72 6.83
N CYS A 148 0.22 -8.02 5.85
CA CYS A 148 -1.12 -7.45 5.79
C CYS A 148 -1.95 -7.75 7.04
N LYS A 149 -1.84 -8.97 7.59
CA LYS A 149 -2.53 -9.38 8.82
C LYS A 149 -1.99 -8.61 10.03
N GLU A 150 -0.68 -8.52 10.17
CA GLU A 150 -0.02 -7.76 11.24
C GLU A 150 -0.40 -6.28 11.20
N ILE A 151 -0.46 -5.67 10.01
CA ILE A 151 -0.91 -4.27 9.82
C ILE A 151 -2.35 -4.06 10.30
N LYS A 152 -3.24 -5.02 10.04
CA LYS A 152 -4.65 -4.96 10.45
C LYS A 152 -4.84 -5.23 11.95
N GLU A 153 -4.01 -6.09 12.51
CA GLU A 153 -4.07 -6.49 13.92
C GLU A 153 -3.24 -5.58 14.84
N ALA A 154 -2.41 -4.71 14.28
CA ALA A 154 -1.64 -3.70 14.99
C ALA A 154 -2.59 -2.75 15.73
N LYS A 155 -2.84 -3.05 17.00
CA LYS A 155 -3.65 -2.21 17.87
C LYS A 155 -2.89 -0.92 18.18
N MET A 156 -3.64 0.16 18.22
CA MET A 156 -3.11 1.43 18.70
C MET A 156 -2.65 1.31 20.16
N PRO A 157 -1.41 1.77 20.48
CA PRO A 157 -1.03 1.97 21.86
C PRO A 157 -2.02 2.96 22.50
N SER A 158 -2.69 2.53 23.57
CA SER A 158 -3.72 3.33 24.27
C SER A 158 -3.23 4.68 24.82
N LYS A 159 -1.91 4.92 24.75
CA LYS A 159 -1.22 6.11 25.25
C LYS A 159 -0.76 7.07 24.14
N LEU A 160 -0.90 6.73 22.85
CA LEU A 160 -0.43 7.61 21.77
C LEU A 160 -1.33 8.86 21.69
N LYS A 161 -0.74 10.04 21.92
CA LYS A 161 -1.39 11.34 21.80
C LYS A 161 -1.19 11.87 20.37
N GLY A 162 -1.90 11.30 19.40
CA GLY A 162 -1.67 11.63 17.97
C GLY A 162 -0.40 11.00 17.40
N GLY A 163 -0.12 11.28 16.11
CA GLY A 163 1.09 10.84 15.42
C GLY A 163 0.91 9.67 14.44
N ILE A 164 2.03 9.27 13.83
CA ILE A 164 2.06 8.25 12.78
C ILE A 164 1.82 6.85 13.37
N LEU A 165 0.92 6.10 12.73
CA LEU A 165 0.55 4.76 13.17
C LEU A 165 1.69 3.77 12.88
N PRO A 166 1.92 2.78 13.75
CA PRO A 166 2.89 1.71 13.49
C PRO A 166 2.61 0.95 12.18
N SER A 167 1.34 0.85 11.77
CA SER A 167 0.94 0.25 10.49
C SER A 167 1.49 1.00 9.29
N VAL A 168 1.56 2.34 9.38
CA VAL A 168 2.12 3.21 8.35
C VAL A 168 3.63 3.05 8.30
N SER A 169 4.33 3.16 9.43
CA SER A 169 5.79 2.99 9.48
C SER A 169 6.24 1.62 8.96
N ARG A 170 5.53 0.54 9.31
CA ARG A 170 5.82 -0.82 8.81
C ARG A 170 5.64 -0.94 7.30
N PHE A 171 4.67 -0.22 6.73
CA PHE A 171 4.50 -0.14 5.28
C PHE A 171 5.65 0.60 4.61
N GLU A 172 6.12 1.71 5.19
CA GLU A 172 7.28 2.43 4.66
C GLU A 172 8.54 1.58 4.68
N GLU A 173 8.82 0.89 5.79
CA GLU A 173 9.93 -0.05 5.91
C GLU A 173 9.89 -1.10 4.79
N PHE A 174 8.72 -1.70 4.55
CA PHE A 174 8.54 -2.66 3.47
C PHE A 174 8.78 -2.03 2.10
N VAL A 175 8.17 -0.88 1.82
CA VAL A 175 8.32 -0.21 0.51
C VAL A 175 9.77 0.17 0.27
N ASN A 176 10.44 0.78 1.25
CA ASN A 176 11.86 1.11 1.20
C ASN A 176 12.72 -0.11 0.87
N PHE A 177 12.56 -1.19 1.62
CA PHE A 177 13.34 -2.41 1.43
C PHE A 177 13.04 -3.09 0.10
N SER A 178 11.76 -3.17 -0.27
CA SER A 178 11.34 -3.87 -1.49
C SER A 178 11.74 -3.12 -2.76
N GLU A 179 11.63 -1.79 -2.77
CA GLU A 179 12.09 -0.95 -3.88
C GLU A 179 13.61 -1.01 -4.06
N GLU A 180 14.35 -1.10 -2.95
CA GLU A 180 15.80 -1.31 -2.97
C GLU A 180 16.17 -2.65 -3.63
N VAL A 181 15.54 -3.74 -3.18
CA VAL A 181 15.81 -5.11 -3.69
C VAL A 181 15.38 -5.27 -5.15
N PHE A 182 14.29 -4.63 -5.56
CA PHE A 182 13.78 -4.72 -6.93
C PHE A 182 14.31 -3.61 -7.85
N ARG A 183 15.28 -2.79 -7.42
CA ARG A 183 15.77 -1.64 -8.18
C ARG A 183 16.17 -2.02 -9.61
N THR A 184 16.87 -3.13 -9.78
CA THR A 184 17.34 -3.64 -11.09
C THR A 184 16.48 -4.79 -11.63
N ALA A 185 15.44 -5.20 -10.90
CA ALA A 185 14.62 -6.34 -11.27
C ALA A 185 13.78 -6.04 -12.51
N ARG A 186 13.84 -6.92 -13.51
CA ARG A 186 13.07 -6.77 -14.76
C ARG A 186 11.58 -7.09 -14.57
N TRP A 187 11.25 -7.98 -13.63
CA TRP A 187 9.89 -8.46 -13.37
C TRP A 187 9.33 -7.91 -12.05
N ARG A 188 8.47 -6.89 -12.15
CA ARG A 188 7.91 -6.19 -10.97
C ARG A 188 6.44 -6.50 -10.69
N GLY A 189 5.81 -7.39 -11.46
CA GLY A 189 4.38 -7.67 -11.37
C GLY A 189 3.92 -8.14 -9.98
N GLU A 190 4.68 -9.04 -9.35
CA GLU A 190 4.37 -9.53 -8.00
C GLU A 190 4.59 -8.45 -6.93
N LEU A 191 5.63 -7.62 -7.07
CA LEU A 191 5.89 -6.49 -6.18
C LEU A 191 4.77 -5.46 -6.25
N ASN A 192 4.35 -5.06 -7.45
CA ASN A 192 3.28 -4.08 -7.64
C ASN A 192 1.97 -4.55 -6.99
N LYS A 193 1.62 -5.83 -7.13
CA LYS A 193 0.46 -6.44 -6.45
C LYS A 193 0.62 -6.40 -4.92
N ALA A 194 1.82 -6.67 -4.41
CA ALA A 194 2.09 -6.63 -2.98
C ALA A 194 1.98 -5.22 -2.40
N HIS A 195 2.53 -4.21 -3.07
CA HIS A 195 2.40 -2.80 -2.68
C HIS A 195 0.93 -2.38 -2.58
N LEU A 196 0.13 -2.69 -3.60
CA LEU A 196 -1.31 -2.39 -3.60
C LEU A 196 -2.04 -3.06 -2.42
N ARG A 197 -1.79 -4.35 -2.17
CA ARG A 197 -2.40 -5.08 -1.04
C ARG A 197 -1.99 -4.52 0.32
N LEU A 198 -0.74 -4.09 0.47
CA LEU A 198 -0.24 -3.55 1.73
C LEU A 198 -0.82 -2.16 1.99
N VAL A 199 -0.81 -1.25 1.01
CA VAL A 199 -1.40 0.09 1.20
C VAL A 199 -2.91 0.01 1.46
N ASP A 200 -3.64 -0.93 0.83
CA ASP A 200 -5.05 -1.18 1.15
C ASP A 200 -5.25 -1.65 2.59
N SER A 201 -4.31 -2.46 3.10
CA SER A 201 -4.31 -2.90 4.49
C SER A 201 -4.01 -1.75 5.45
N VAL A 202 -3.09 -0.85 5.10
CA VAL A 202 -2.79 0.38 5.86
C VAL A 202 -4.00 1.30 5.89
N PHE A 203 -4.64 1.55 4.76
CA PHE A 203 -5.84 2.40 4.69
C PHE A 203 -6.99 1.83 5.53
N SER A 204 -7.17 0.51 5.47
CA SER A 204 -8.15 -0.18 6.32
C SER A 204 -7.80 -0.04 7.81
N SER A 205 -6.52 -0.15 8.16
CA SER A 205 -6.01 0.04 9.52
C SER A 205 -6.28 1.47 10.03
N ILE A 206 -5.95 2.49 9.22
CA ILE A 206 -6.27 3.90 9.54
C ILE A 206 -7.79 4.07 9.72
N ASN A 207 -8.60 3.62 8.78
CA ASN A 207 -10.06 3.78 8.82
C ASN A 207 -10.73 3.07 10.01
N SER A 208 -10.13 1.99 10.51
CA SER A 208 -10.65 1.27 11.69
C SER A 208 -10.64 2.13 12.96
N LEU A 209 -9.91 3.25 12.98
CA LEU A 209 -9.89 4.18 14.11
C LEU A 209 -11.25 4.87 14.33
N SER A 210 -12.10 4.97 13.30
CA SER A 210 -13.45 5.55 13.42
C SER A 210 -14.37 4.77 14.36
N SER A 211 -14.16 3.46 14.48
CA SER A 211 -14.93 2.59 15.37
C SER A 211 -14.25 2.33 16.71
N ALA A 212 -13.00 2.77 16.88
CA ALA A 212 -12.29 2.67 18.13
C ALA A 212 -12.74 3.81 19.06
N ASN A 213 -13.27 3.48 20.24
CA ASN A 213 -13.63 4.44 21.30
C ASN A 213 -12.37 5.09 21.91
N LEU A 214 -11.65 5.88 21.11
CA LEU A 214 -10.41 6.54 21.50
C LEU A 214 -10.73 7.86 22.22
N LYS A 215 -9.91 8.19 23.23
CA LYS A 215 -9.93 9.52 23.87
C LYS A 215 -9.28 10.61 23.00
N VAL A 216 -8.80 10.27 21.81
CA VAL A 216 -8.10 11.13 20.87
C VAL A 216 -9.07 11.50 19.74
N ASN A 217 -8.92 12.69 19.15
CA ASN A 217 -9.74 13.07 18.01
C ASN A 217 -9.35 12.24 16.78
N THR A 218 -10.27 11.39 16.32
CA THR A 218 -10.02 10.48 15.22
C THR A 218 -9.72 11.18 13.89
N ASP A 219 -10.43 12.25 13.55
CA ASP A 219 -10.21 13.00 12.31
C ASP A 219 -8.80 13.59 12.25
N MET A 220 -8.27 14.06 13.39
CA MET A 220 -6.88 14.53 13.49
C MET A 220 -5.88 13.43 13.17
N VAL A 221 -6.02 12.26 13.79
CA VAL A 221 -5.09 11.13 13.58
C VAL A 221 -5.18 10.63 12.15
N MET A 222 -6.39 10.53 11.59
CA MET A 222 -6.60 10.13 10.20
C MET A 222 -5.98 11.13 9.23
N MET A 223 -6.20 12.43 9.46
CA MET A 223 -5.60 13.51 8.68
C MET A 223 -4.06 13.42 8.68
N GLU A 224 -3.42 13.32 9.85
CA GLU A 224 -1.96 13.18 9.97
C GLU A 224 -1.43 11.97 9.20
N ASN A 225 -2.07 10.81 9.35
CA ASN A 225 -1.60 9.58 8.74
C ASN A 225 -1.82 9.52 7.23
N PHE A 226 -2.96 10.04 6.73
CA PHE A 226 -3.16 10.13 5.28
C PHE A 226 -2.24 11.19 4.65
N HIS A 227 -1.92 12.27 5.36
CA HIS A 227 -0.91 13.23 4.91
C HIS A 227 0.45 12.57 4.77
N HIS A 228 0.90 11.88 5.81
CA HIS A 228 2.19 11.20 5.83
C HIS A 228 2.31 10.17 4.71
N VAL A 229 1.30 9.30 4.55
CA VAL A 229 1.29 8.32 3.45
C VAL A 229 1.33 9.03 2.08
N HIS A 230 0.61 10.13 1.90
CA HIS A 230 0.67 10.90 0.66
C HIS A 230 2.09 11.44 0.40
N CYS A 231 2.72 12.06 1.40
CA CYS A 231 4.07 12.60 1.29
C CYS A 231 5.10 11.50 0.98
N PHE A 232 5.03 10.36 1.67
CA PHE A 232 5.86 9.20 1.41
C PHE A 232 5.70 8.69 -0.03
N LEU A 233 4.47 8.53 -0.51
CA LEU A 233 4.21 8.08 -1.88
C LEU A 233 4.66 9.09 -2.94
N CYS A 234 4.57 10.40 -2.65
CA CYS A 234 5.15 11.45 -3.50
C CYS A 234 6.67 11.33 -3.60
N GLN A 235 7.35 11.05 -2.48
CA GLN A 235 8.80 10.89 -2.45
C GLN A 235 9.27 9.63 -3.20
N LYS A 236 8.48 8.55 -3.17
CA LYS A 236 8.86 7.27 -3.78
C LYS A 236 8.56 7.14 -5.27
N GLU A 237 7.61 7.91 -5.79
CA GLU A 237 7.26 7.93 -7.23
C GLU A 237 6.94 6.55 -7.83
N ILE A 238 6.33 5.65 -7.05
CA ILE A 238 6.00 4.29 -7.48
C ILE A 238 4.74 4.31 -8.35
N HIS A 239 4.89 4.05 -9.64
CA HIS A 239 3.82 4.17 -10.63
C HIS A 239 2.53 3.39 -10.29
N CYS A 240 2.64 2.15 -9.81
CA CYS A 240 1.44 1.36 -9.48
C CYS A 240 0.66 1.90 -8.27
N LEU A 241 1.26 2.78 -7.47
CA LEU A 241 0.64 3.40 -6.30
C LEU A 241 0.05 4.79 -6.57
N GLU A 242 0.12 5.30 -7.80
CA GLU A 242 -0.37 6.65 -8.14
C GLU A 242 -1.87 6.85 -7.83
N GLY A 243 -2.69 5.82 -8.05
CA GLY A 243 -4.10 5.82 -7.65
C GLY A 243 -4.27 5.98 -6.13
N LYS A 244 -3.43 5.27 -5.37
CA LYS A 244 -3.45 5.27 -3.90
C LYS A 244 -2.89 6.56 -3.32
N LYS A 245 -1.93 7.19 -3.99
CA LYS A 245 -1.44 8.55 -3.68
C LYS A 245 -2.56 9.58 -3.77
N ARG A 246 -3.33 9.57 -4.87
CA ARG A 246 -4.50 10.46 -5.02
C ARG A 246 -5.58 10.19 -3.97
N GLU A 247 -5.84 8.91 -3.67
CA GLU A 247 -6.79 8.51 -2.62
C GLU A 247 -6.34 8.99 -1.23
N ALA A 248 -5.04 8.90 -0.90
CA ALA A 248 -4.48 9.42 0.34
C ALA A 248 -4.68 10.94 0.47
N LYS A 249 -4.37 11.70 -0.60
CA LYS A 249 -4.58 13.15 -0.65
C LYS A 249 -6.06 13.51 -0.41
N GLN A 250 -6.96 12.79 -1.06
CA GLN A 250 -8.39 13.02 -0.92
C GLN A 250 -8.85 12.79 0.53
N ARG A 251 -8.47 11.67 1.14
CA ARG A 251 -8.84 11.38 2.54
C ARG A 251 -8.20 12.34 3.53
N TYR A 252 -6.96 12.77 3.28
CA TYR A 252 -6.33 13.83 4.06
C TYR A 252 -7.18 15.10 4.05
N SER A 253 -7.61 15.58 2.87
CA SER A 253 -8.45 16.76 2.75
C SER A 253 -9.81 16.59 3.43
N GLU A 254 -10.46 15.44 3.27
CA GLU A 254 -11.77 15.15 3.89
C GLU A 254 -11.71 15.17 5.42
N HIS A 255 -10.67 14.55 6.00
CA HIS A 255 -10.51 14.54 7.46
C HIS A 255 -10.01 15.87 8.02
N MET A 256 -9.20 16.62 7.25
CA MET A 256 -8.86 18.00 7.58
C MET A 256 -10.13 18.85 7.67
N GLU A 257 -11.01 18.79 6.67
CA GLU A 257 -12.27 19.54 6.66
C GLU A 257 -13.16 19.17 7.86
N LYS A 258 -13.36 17.86 8.12
CA LYS A 258 -14.13 17.39 9.29
C LYS A 258 -13.53 17.86 10.61
N TYR A 259 -12.21 17.78 10.74
CA TYR A 259 -11.49 18.24 11.93
C TYR A 259 -11.69 19.74 12.14
N VAL A 260 -11.50 20.53 11.08
CA VAL A 260 -11.67 21.99 11.10
C VAL A 260 -13.10 22.36 11.49
N ILE A 261 -14.12 21.88 10.78
CA ILE A 261 -15.53 22.18 11.07
C ILE A 261 -15.90 21.83 12.51
N LYS A 262 -15.49 20.64 12.98
CA LYS A 262 -15.83 20.16 14.33
C LYS A 262 -15.22 21.02 15.45
N TYR A 263 -13.97 21.46 15.30
CA TYR A 263 -13.30 22.27 16.31
C TYR A 263 -13.64 23.75 16.21
N LEU A 264 -13.89 24.25 15.01
CA LEU A 264 -14.33 25.61 14.76
C LEU A 264 -15.75 25.87 15.24
N GLY A 265 -16.57 24.81 15.28
CA GLY A 265 -17.87 24.81 15.96
C GLY A 265 -17.80 25.16 17.45
N GLN A 266 -16.67 24.89 18.13
CA GLN A 266 -16.57 25.04 19.59
C GLN A 266 -16.44 26.51 20.06
N PRO A 267 -15.54 27.35 19.50
CA PRO A 267 -15.45 28.76 19.87
C PRO A 267 -16.77 29.54 19.78
N LEU A 268 -17.61 29.21 18.79
CA LEU A 268 -18.85 29.93 18.47
C LEU A 268 -20.10 29.04 18.62
N GLU A 269 -20.09 28.05 19.52
CA GLU A 269 -21.10 26.97 19.56
C GLU A 269 -22.56 27.46 19.59
N LYS A 270 -22.91 28.42 20.44
CA LYS A 270 -24.30 28.93 20.54
C LYS A 270 -24.71 29.74 19.32
N LEU A 271 -23.77 30.45 18.73
CA LEU A 271 -23.97 31.22 17.51
C LEU A 271 -24.18 30.29 16.31
N ASN A 272 -23.33 29.26 16.18
CA ASN A 272 -23.50 28.17 15.23
C ASN A 272 -24.87 27.51 15.36
N HIS A 273 -25.26 27.14 16.58
CA HIS A 273 -26.56 26.50 16.82
C HIS A 273 -27.75 27.40 16.44
N PHE A 274 -27.66 28.70 16.72
CA PHE A 274 -28.68 29.67 16.35
C PHE A 274 -28.85 29.75 14.82
N PHE A 275 -27.75 29.94 14.08
CA PHE A 275 -27.80 30.09 12.63
C PHE A 275 -28.07 28.77 11.88
N GLU A 276 -27.66 27.63 12.42
CA GLU A 276 -28.13 26.31 11.95
C GLU A 276 -29.66 26.19 12.07
N GLY A 277 -30.23 26.66 13.19
CA GLY A 277 -31.68 26.70 13.38
C GLY A 277 -32.38 27.63 12.38
N VAL A 278 -31.81 28.81 12.13
CA VAL A 278 -32.29 29.75 11.09
C VAL A 278 -32.25 29.11 9.71
N ARG A 279 -31.12 28.51 9.31
CA ARG A 279 -31.00 27.77 8.04
C ARG A 279 -32.04 26.67 7.92
N GLY A 280 -32.24 25.90 8.98
CA GLY A 280 -33.26 24.84 9.03
C GLY A 280 -34.68 25.36 8.79
N ARG A 281 -35.02 26.55 9.30
CA ARG A 281 -36.33 27.18 9.05
C ARG A 281 -36.48 27.70 7.64
N VAL A 282 -35.46 28.35 7.11
CA VAL A 282 -35.46 28.81 5.71
C VAL A 282 -35.59 27.62 4.76
N ALA A 283 -34.86 26.52 5.02
CA ALA A 283 -34.96 25.27 4.27
C ALA A 283 -36.34 24.59 4.36
N GLN A 284 -37.08 24.80 5.46
CA GLN A 284 -38.47 24.37 5.62
C GLN A 284 -39.48 25.24 4.86
N GLY A 285 -39.02 26.24 4.11
CA GLY A 285 -39.86 27.12 3.27
C GLY A 285 -40.35 28.39 3.97
N VAL A 286 -39.84 28.69 5.17
CA VAL A 286 -40.11 29.97 5.82
C VAL A 286 -39.40 31.07 5.04
N LYS A 287 -40.12 32.13 4.67
CA LYS A 287 -39.50 33.29 4.00
C LYS A 287 -38.47 33.94 4.90
N GLU A 288 -37.37 34.39 4.33
CA GLU A 288 -36.24 34.98 5.07
C GLU A 288 -36.69 36.16 5.95
N GLU A 289 -37.59 36.99 5.45
CA GLU A 289 -38.20 38.13 6.16
C GLU A 289 -39.02 37.69 7.39
N GLU A 290 -39.61 36.48 7.34
CA GLU A 290 -40.51 35.97 8.36
C GLU A 290 -39.77 35.26 9.51
N VAL A 291 -38.50 34.88 9.31
CA VAL A 291 -37.66 34.23 10.32
C VAL A 291 -37.61 35.07 11.60
N SER A 292 -37.50 36.39 11.46
CA SER A 292 -37.38 37.31 12.60
C SER A 292 -38.62 37.37 13.51
N PHE A 293 -39.77 36.87 13.05
CA PHE A 293 -40.99 36.76 13.85
C PHE A 293 -41.11 35.43 14.61
N GLN A 294 -40.26 34.44 14.31
CA GLN A 294 -40.24 33.20 15.08
C GLN A 294 -39.63 33.43 16.46
N LEU A 295 -40.35 33.06 17.52
CA LEU A 295 -39.92 33.33 18.90
C LEU A 295 -38.50 32.85 19.19
N ALA A 296 -38.15 31.64 18.74
CA ALA A 296 -36.83 31.02 18.94
C ALA A 296 -35.69 31.69 18.14
N TYR A 297 -36.02 32.43 17.08
CA TYR A 297 -35.07 33.07 16.17
C TYR A 297 -35.36 34.57 16.04
N SER A 298 -35.95 35.18 17.06
CA SER A 298 -36.35 36.58 17.03
C SER A 298 -35.14 37.52 17.04
N LYS A 299 -35.36 38.79 16.66
CA LYS A 299 -34.33 39.86 16.76
C LYS A 299 -33.72 39.97 18.16
N GLN A 300 -34.53 39.74 19.19
CA GLN A 300 -34.08 39.79 20.59
C GLN A 300 -33.19 38.58 20.92
N GLU A 301 -33.55 37.39 20.48
CA GLU A 301 -32.73 36.20 20.69
C GLU A 301 -31.40 36.27 19.93
N LEU A 302 -31.42 36.76 18.68
CA LEU A 302 -30.19 36.99 17.92
C LEU A 302 -29.22 37.92 18.69
N ARG A 303 -29.72 39.02 19.24
CA ARG A 303 -28.89 39.96 20.02
C ARG A 303 -28.29 39.30 21.27
N LYS A 304 -29.11 38.55 22.03
CA LYS A 304 -28.65 37.79 23.19
C LYS A 304 -27.58 36.74 22.86
N VAL A 305 -27.59 36.19 21.65
CA VAL A 305 -26.58 35.23 21.20
C VAL A 305 -25.30 35.96 20.82
N ILE A 306 -25.37 37.06 20.06
CA ILE A 306 -24.22 37.88 19.68
C ILE A 306 -23.51 38.47 20.90
N ASP A 307 -24.25 38.99 21.89
CA ASP A 307 -23.71 39.58 23.12
C ASP A 307 -22.83 38.61 23.94
N LYS A 308 -22.92 37.30 23.68
CA LYS A 308 -22.08 36.28 24.34
C LYS A 308 -20.70 36.14 23.70
N TYR A 309 -20.48 36.73 22.53
CA TYR A 309 -19.27 36.59 21.73
C TYR A 309 -18.65 37.95 21.39
N PRO A 310 -18.32 38.80 22.38
CA PRO A 310 -17.57 40.02 22.11
C PRO A 310 -16.19 39.66 21.54
N GLY A 311 -15.60 40.51 20.71
CA GLY A 311 -14.34 40.22 20.00
C GLY A 311 -13.18 39.73 20.89
N LYS A 312 -13.10 40.22 22.14
CA LYS A 312 -12.11 39.76 23.13
C LYS A 312 -12.29 38.29 23.53
N GLU A 313 -13.52 37.83 23.69
CA GLU A 313 -13.82 36.43 24.04
C GLU A 313 -13.60 35.52 22.83
N VAL A 314 -13.93 35.98 21.62
CA VAL A 314 -13.61 35.27 20.38
C VAL A 314 -12.10 35.08 20.24
N LYS A 315 -11.30 36.14 20.44
CA LYS A 315 -9.83 36.04 20.42
C LYS A 315 -9.30 35.02 21.45
N ARG A 316 -9.78 35.07 22.70
CA ARG A 316 -9.40 34.11 23.76
C ARG A 316 -9.78 32.67 23.41
N ALA A 317 -10.93 32.47 22.78
CA ALA A 317 -11.37 31.15 22.33
C ALA A 317 -10.46 30.61 21.23
N LEU A 318 -10.07 31.46 20.27
CA LEU A 318 -9.10 31.13 19.21
C LEU A 318 -7.70 30.82 19.77
N GLU A 319 -7.19 31.60 20.73
CA GLU A 319 -5.92 31.32 21.43
C GLU A 319 -5.94 29.95 22.15
N THR A 320 -7.08 29.61 22.74
CA THR A 320 -7.27 28.32 23.41
C THR A 320 -7.35 27.18 22.41
N LEU A 321 -8.00 27.40 21.27
CA LEU A 321 -8.05 26.44 20.17
C LEU A 321 -6.65 26.19 19.60
N TYR A 322 -5.88 27.23 19.31
CA TYR A 322 -4.50 27.13 18.83
C TYR A 322 -3.64 26.27 19.77
N ARG A 323 -3.66 26.57 21.07
CA ARG A 323 -2.92 25.79 22.08
C ARG A 323 -3.35 24.33 22.16
N LYS A 324 -4.64 24.02 21.93
CA LYS A 324 -5.12 22.64 21.85
C LYS A 324 -4.56 21.95 20.61
N ILE A 325 -4.64 22.57 19.43
CA ILE A 325 -4.10 22.00 18.18
C ILE A 325 -2.61 21.74 18.35
N HIS A 326 -1.82 22.73 18.78
CA HIS A 326 -0.38 22.60 19.03
C HIS A 326 -0.04 21.48 20.03
N LYS A 327 -0.88 21.23 21.04
CA LYS A 327 -0.63 20.19 22.05
C LYS A 327 -0.88 18.77 21.57
N TYR A 328 -1.84 18.58 20.66
CA TYR A 328 -2.32 17.25 20.26
C TYR A 328 -1.84 16.84 18.86
N LEU A 329 -1.49 17.78 18.01
CA LEU A 329 -0.90 17.53 16.70
C LEU A 329 0.57 17.14 16.86
N SER A 330 1.01 16.12 16.13
CA SER A 330 2.40 15.67 16.08
C SER A 330 3.28 16.73 15.41
N PRO A 331 4.49 16.99 15.93
CA PRO A 331 5.44 17.89 15.28
C PRO A 331 6.09 17.29 14.02
N GLU A 332 6.02 15.97 13.82
CA GLU A 332 6.75 15.25 12.77
C GLU A 332 6.47 15.79 11.35
N GLU A 333 5.21 16.11 11.04
CA GLU A 333 4.79 16.57 9.71
C GLU A 333 4.67 18.10 9.59
N ASN A 334 4.95 18.85 10.65
CA ASN A 334 4.77 20.32 10.69
C ASN A 334 3.40 20.78 10.16
N LEU A 335 2.33 20.03 10.45
CA LEU A 335 0.98 20.32 9.94
C LEU A 335 0.31 21.52 10.62
N LEU A 336 0.85 22.01 11.72
CA LEU A 336 0.23 23.07 12.52
C LEU A 336 -0.09 24.34 11.71
N PRO A 337 0.83 24.92 10.91
CA PRO A 337 0.52 26.11 10.12
C PRO A 337 -0.55 25.84 9.07
N VAL A 338 -0.55 24.65 8.48
CA VAL A 338 -1.51 24.25 7.44
C VAL A 338 -2.91 24.11 8.04
N VAL A 339 -3.02 23.40 9.16
CA VAL A 339 -4.28 23.24 9.91
C VAL A 339 -4.78 24.60 10.40
N TRP A 340 -3.88 25.44 10.93
CA TRP A 340 -4.25 26.76 11.44
C TRP A 340 -4.75 27.69 10.34
N HIS A 341 -4.11 27.67 9.17
CA HIS A 341 -4.59 28.41 8.02
C HIS A 341 -5.94 27.87 7.51
N ALA A 342 -6.15 26.55 7.50
CA ALA A 342 -7.45 25.97 7.17
C ALA A 342 -8.55 26.40 8.16
N MET A 343 -8.22 26.47 9.46
CA MET A 343 -9.11 27.02 10.49
C MET A 343 -9.44 28.48 10.26
N GLU A 344 -8.44 29.30 9.90
CA GLU A 344 -8.64 30.71 9.55
C GLU A 344 -9.63 30.85 8.39
N GLN A 345 -9.40 30.16 7.27
CA GLN A 345 -10.26 30.23 6.09
C GLN A 345 -11.70 29.79 6.40
N GLU A 346 -11.87 28.68 7.13
CA GLU A 346 -13.19 28.21 7.50
C GLU A 346 -13.89 29.15 8.49
N PHE A 347 -13.14 29.81 9.39
CA PHE A 347 -13.71 30.79 10.33
C PHE A 347 -14.24 32.01 9.58
N MET A 348 -13.45 32.52 8.64
CA MET A 348 -13.86 33.65 7.80
C MET A 348 -15.09 33.30 6.97
N ARG A 349 -15.12 32.10 6.39
CA ARG A 349 -16.26 31.60 5.62
C ARG A 349 -17.53 31.54 6.47
N GLN A 350 -17.47 30.98 7.67
CA GLN A 350 -18.62 30.91 8.58
C GLN A 350 -19.07 32.28 9.06
N TYR A 351 -18.14 33.18 9.38
CA TYR A 351 -18.46 34.56 9.73
C TYR A 351 -19.23 35.25 8.60
N GLN A 352 -18.76 35.11 7.36
CA GLN A 352 -19.41 35.70 6.20
C GLN A 352 -20.81 35.13 5.96
N GLU A 353 -21.02 33.83 6.20
CA GLU A 353 -22.36 33.23 6.17
C GLU A 353 -23.29 33.82 7.25
N PHE A 354 -22.79 34.08 8.45
CA PHE A 354 -23.60 34.69 9.51
C PHE A 354 -24.01 36.11 9.16
N GLU A 355 -23.07 36.92 8.65
CA GLU A 355 -23.36 38.27 8.19
C GLU A 355 -24.41 38.28 7.06
N ASP A 356 -24.30 37.36 6.10
CA ASP A 356 -25.28 37.21 5.02
C ASP A 356 -26.67 36.81 5.55
N LEU A 357 -26.74 35.88 6.52
CA LEU A 357 -27.99 35.50 7.18
C LEU A 357 -28.59 36.64 8.00
N ILE A 358 -27.77 37.44 8.68
CA ILE A 358 -28.21 38.65 9.40
C ILE A 358 -28.82 39.64 8.40
N GLN A 359 -28.13 39.88 7.28
CA GLN A 359 -28.57 40.82 6.26
C GLN A 359 -29.89 40.39 5.62
N ARG A 360 -30.05 39.10 5.30
CA ARG A 360 -31.25 38.55 4.66
C ARG A 360 -32.43 38.39 5.62
N CYS A 361 -32.21 37.78 6.78
CA CYS A 361 -33.32 37.42 7.69
C CYS A 361 -33.67 38.51 8.72
N TYR A 362 -32.78 39.48 8.92
CA TYR A 362 -32.93 40.53 9.95
C TYR A 362 -32.69 41.94 9.41
N ALA A 363 -32.98 42.16 8.12
CA ALA A 363 -32.87 43.46 7.47
C ALA A 363 -33.53 44.60 8.29
N GLY A 364 -32.87 45.77 8.33
CA GLY A 364 -33.36 46.96 9.04
C GLY A 364 -33.37 46.85 10.58
N SER A 365 -32.82 45.79 11.16
CA SER A 365 -32.74 45.61 12.64
C SER A 365 -31.57 46.33 13.30
N GLY A 366 -30.59 46.78 12.52
CA GLY A 366 -29.33 47.36 13.00
C GLY A 366 -28.49 46.38 13.83
N ILE A 367 -28.73 45.07 13.71
CA ILE A 367 -27.91 44.03 14.35
C ILE A 367 -26.70 43.79 13.47
N ALA A 368 -25.52 43.84 14.08
CA ALA A 368 -24.26 43.47 13.47
C ALA A 368 -23.42 42.75 14.53
N MET A 369 -22.39 42.03 14.08
CA MET A 369 -21.41 41.43 14.98
C MET A 369 -20.52 42.49 15.64
N ASP A 370 -20.02 42.18 16.83
CA ASP A 370 -19.14 43.06 17.63
C ASP A 370 -17.71 43.20 17.08
N PHE A 371 -17.39 42.45 16.01
CA PHE A 371 -16.07 42.39 15.40
C PHE A 371 -16.22 42.28 13.89
N THR A 372 -15.22 42.78 13.17
CA THR A 372 -15.18 42.77 11.71
C THR A 372 -14.29 41.65 11.16
N MET A 373 -14.33 41.45 9.85
CA MET A 373 -13.41 40.53 9.16
C MET A 373 -11.94 40.94 9.32
N GLU A 374 -11.64 42.24 9.36
CA GLU A 374 -10.29 42.76 9.62
C GLU A 374 -9.81 42.44 11.04
N ASP A 375 -10.71 42.56 12.04
CA ASP A 375 -10.41 42.19 13.42
C ASP A 375 -10.08 40.70 13.54
N LEU A 376 -10.84 39.84 12.85
CA LEU A 376 -10.58 38.40 12.83
C LEU A 376 -9.20 38.09 12.23
N LEU A 377 -8.87 38.69 11.09
CA LEU A 377 -7.55 38.52 10.46
C LEU A 377 -6.44 38.98 11.43
N SER A 378 -6.64 40.10 12.12
CA SER A 378 -5.73 40.59 13.15
C SER A 378 -5.59 39.60 14.32
N TYR A 379 -6.69 38.96 14.76
CA TYR A 379 -6.64 37.94 15.80
C TYR A 379 -5.80 36.74 15.38
N PHE A 380 -6.07 36.14 14.22
CA PHE A 380 -5.31 35.00 13.70
C PHE A 380 -3.83 35.33 13.53
N ASN A 381 -3.50 36.49 12.94
CA ASN A 381 -2.12 36.97 12.80
C ASN A 381 -1.44 37.15 14.16
N SER A 382 -2.11 37.78 15.13
CA SER A 382 -1.54 38.00 16.45
C SER A 382 -1.27 36.70 17.21
N ILE A 383 -2.14 35.69 17.04
CA ILE A 383 -1.97 34.36 17.67
C ILE A 383 -0.77 33.65 17.07
N THR A 384 -0.63 33.69 15.74
CA THR A 384 0.51 33.10 15.02
C THR A 384 1.83 33.79 15.35
N LEU A 385 1.85 35.12 15.53
CA LEU A 385 3.07 35.87 15.87
C LEU A 385 3.49 35.70 17.34
N SER A 386 2.56 35.33 18.22
CA SER A 386 2.79 35.21 19.67
C SER A 386 3.25 33.81 20.09
N ASN A 387 3.32 32.84 19.18
CA ASN A 387 3.75 31.46 19.40
C ASN A 387 4.73 31.05 18.30
#